data_AF-B9MQH8-F1
#
_entry.id   AF-B9MQH8-F1
#
_cell.length_a   1.000
_cell.length_b   1.000
_cell.length_c   1.000
_cell.angle_alpha   90.00
_cell.angle_beta   90.00
_cell.angle_gamma   90.00
#
_symmetry.space_group_name_H-M   'P 1'
#
loop_
_entity.id
_entity.type
_entity.pdbx_description
1 polymer ?
#
loop_
_entity_poly.entity_id
_entity_poly.type
_entity_poly.pdbx_seq_one_letter_code
_entity_poly.pdbx_strand_id
1 'polypeptide(L)'
;MKLYFKTATLTAIIIFLFIVSFAVGFTITLERGKVKSEKDIKGRNVTQIAYINKDIEGRIADNTLFVVRKYFKGCGHVIEEKKLVPKEYVGMSKQDFKNMFAGWEIDAFSSKYVVISRVFDGFCPNHFIISIKDERVAIFYSQPVDGDTLKLITPISIENLPEQEVNDLKKGIVVNSFEDAIKIIEDFGS
;
A
#
# COMPACT_ATOMS: atom_id res chain seq x y z
N MET A 1 67.72 -11.12 -39.64
CA MET A 1 66.52 -11.75 -40.25
C MET A 1 65.91 -12.90 -39.43
N LYS A 2 66.70 -13.75 -38.74
CA LYS A 2 66.17 -14.86 -37.91
C LYS A 2 65.41 -14.46 -36.64
N LEU A 3 65.67 -13.27 -36.08
CA LEU A 3 64.99 -12.79 -34.86
C LEU A 3 63.53 -12.36 -35.14
N TYR A 4 63.29 -11.68 -36.26
CA TYR A 4 61.97 -11.19 -36.66
C TYR A 4 60.99 -12.33 -37.03
N PHE A 5 61.52 -13.43 -37.56
CA PHE A 5 60.72 -14.62 -37.86
C PHE A 5 60.28 -15.35 -36.58
N LYS A 6 61.10 -15.36 -35.52
CA LYS A 6 60.73 -15.94 -34.23
C LYS A 6 59.68 -15.12 -33.49
N THR A 7 59.73 -13.79 -33.57
CA THR A 7 58.70 -12.93 -32.96
C THR A 7 57.39 -12.95 -33.74
N ALA A 8 57.44 -12.99 -35.07
CA ALA A 8 56.25 -13.11 -35.91
C ALA A 8 55.55 -14.48 -35.80
N THR A 9 56.32 -15.56 -35.62
CA THR A 9 55.75 -16.89 -35.36
C THR A 9 55.15 -16.97 -33.96
N LEU A 10 55.78 -16.36 -32.95
CA LEU A 10 55.23 -16.29 -31.59
C LEU A 10 53.92 -15.49 -31.53
N THR A 11 53.84 -14.34 -32.22
CA THR A 11 52.60 -13.55 -32.27
C THR A 11 51.48 -14.28 -33.01
N ALA A 12 51.79 -15.00 -34.10
CA ALA A 12 50.82 -15.81 -34.82
C ALA A 12 50.24 -16.95 -33.96
N ILE A 13 51.06 -17.60 -33.12
CA ILE A 13 50.61 -18.66 -32.19
C ILE A 13 49.68 -18.08 -31.13
N ILE A 14 49.98 -16.91 -30.57
CA ILE A 14 49.14 -16.25 -29.55
C ILE A 14 47.76 -15.89 -30.13
N ILE A 15 47.73 -15.34 -31.35
CA ILE A 15 46.47 -15.00 -32.04
C ILE A 15 45.65 -16.27 -32.31
N PHE A 16 46.29 -17.36 -32.73
CA PHE A 16 45.62 -18.64 -32.96
C PHE A 16 45.02 -19.21 -31.66
N LEU A 17 45.75 -19.16 -30.54
CA LEU A 17 45.24 -19.58 -29.24
C LEU A 17 44.04 -18.74 -28.78
N PHE A 18 44.05 -17.43 -29.07
CA PHE A 18 42.94 -16.55 -28.75
C PHE A 18 41.69 -16.91 -29.57
N ILE A 19 41.84 -17.19 -30.87
CA ILE A 19 40.73 -17.60 -31.76
C ILE A 19 40.15 -18.95 -31.32
N VAL A 20 40.98 -19.93 -30.94
CA VAL A 20 40.52 -21.23 -30.43
C VAL A 20 39.75 -21.06 -29.11
N SER A 21 40.22 -20.21 -28.20
CA SER A 21 39.50 -19.93 -26.94
C SER A 21 38.13 -19.29 -27.17
N PHE A 22 38.03 -18.39 -28.16
CA PHE A 22 36.78 -17.75 -28.56
C PHE A 22 35.82 -18.74 -29.22
N ALA A 23 36.31 -19.64 -30.08
CA ALA A 23 35.50 -20.68 -30.70
C ALA A 23 34.91 -21.67 -29.67
N VAL A 24 35.70 -22.11 -28.69
CA VAL A 24 35.23 -22.98 -27.58
C VAL A 24 34.22 -22.25 -26.69
N GLY A 25 34.44 -20.97 -26.38
CA GLY A 25 33.47 -20.15 -25.66
C GLY A 25 32.14 -20.00 -26.42
N PHE A 26 32.22 -19.87 -27.75
CA PHE A 26 31.05 -19.73 -28.62
C PHE A 26 30.25 -21.05 -28.71
N THR A 27 30.90 -22.22 -28.77
CA THR A 27 30.18 -23.51 -28.76
C THR A 27 29.51 -23.79 -27.42
N ILE A 28 30.17 -23.49 -26.28
CA ILE A 28 29.57 -23.62 -24.94
C ILE A 28 28.37 -22.66 -24.75
N THR A 29 28.42 -21.46 -25.37
CA THR A 29 27.34 -20.48 -25.30
C THR A 29 26.13 -20.89 -26.15
N LEU A 30 26.34 -21.52 -27.31
CA LEU A 30 25.26 -22.07 -28.14
C LEU A 30 24.56 -23.28 -27.48
N GLU A 31 25.26 -24.10 -26.70
CA GLU A 31 24.65 -25.22 -25.96
C GLU A 31 23.81 -24.77 -24.75
N ARG A 32 24.04 -23.56 -24.20
CA ARG A 32 23.17 -22.97 -23.16
C ARG A 32 21.85 -22.40 -23.69
N GLY A 33 21.70 -22.28 -25.02
CA GLY A 33 20.46 -21.90 -25.71
C GLY A 33 19.53 -23.06 -26.05
N LYS A 34 19.91 -24.31 -25.75
CA LYS A 34 19.05 -25.50 -25.89
C LYS A 34 18.81 -26.14 -24.53
N VAL A 35 18.04 -25.45 -23.69
CA VAL A 35 17.40 -26.08 -22.52
C VAL A 35 16.46 -27.17 -23.04
N LYS A 36 16.73 -28.37 -22.55
CA LYS A 36 16.10 -29.66 -22.88
C LYS A 36 14.57 -29.59 -22.87
N SER A 37 14.02 -29.94 -24.03
CA SER A 37 12.70 -30.51 -24.19
C SER A 37 12.56 -31.77 -23.31
N GLU A 38 11.53 -31.73 -22.47
CA GLU A 38 10.50 -32.77 -22.31
C GLU A 38 10.97 -34.24 -22.30
N LYS A 39 11.57 -34.68 -21.20
CA LYS A 39 11.45 -36.06 -20.66
C LYS A 39 12.15 -36.12 -19.31
N ASP A 40 11.37 -35.90 -18.23
CA ASP A 40 11.53 -36.49 -16.89
C ASP A 40 10.56 -35.83 -15.89
N ILE A 41 9.25 -36.04 -16.12
CA ILE A 41 8.23 -35.88 -15.07
C ILE A 41 7.54 -37.24 -14.92
N LYS A 42 8.28 -38.19 -14.35
CA LYS A 42 7.70 -39.35 -13.69
C LYS A 42 7.99 -39.20 -12.20
N GLY A 43 6.94 -38.90 -11.42
CA GLY A 43 6.92 -39.20 -9.99
C GLY A 43 7.37 -38.11 -9.01
N ARG A 44 6.85 -36.88 -9.10
CA ARG A 44 6.82 -35.99 -7.92
C ARG A 44 5.40 -35.51 -7.65
N ASN A 45 4.97 -35.69 -6.41
CA ASN A 45 3.64 -35.39 -5.89
C ASN A 45 3.27 -33.92 -6.19
N VAL A 46 2.20 -33.73 -6.95
CA VAL A 46 1.73 -32.46 -7.54
C VAL A 46 1.25 -31.44 -6.49
N THR A 47 1.17 -31.82 -5.21
CA THR A 47 0.59 -30.97 -4.17
C THR A 47 1.52 -29.86 -3.64
N GLN A 48 2.84 -29.91 -3.85
CA GLN A 48 3.76 -28.89 -3.30
C GLN A 48 4.30 -27.87 -4.33
N ILE A 49 4.08 -28.08 -5.63
CA ILE A 49 4.63 -27.21 -6.70
C ILE A 49 3.59 -26.19 -7.19
N ALA A 50 2.36 -26.23 -6.67
CA ALA A 50 1.32 -25.23 -6.93
C ALA A 50 1.51 -23.91 -6.16
N TYR A 51 2.55 -23.81 -5.31
CA TYR A 51 3.00 -22.57 -4.65
C TYR A 51 3.91 -21.71 -5.54
N ILE A 52 3.93 -21.94 -6.85
CA ILE A 52 4.66 -21.10 -7.80
C ILE A 52 3.75 -19.95 -8.20
N ASN A 53 4.10 -18.76 -7.71
CA ASN A 53 3.81 -17.43 -8.24
C ASN A 53 3.37 -17.42 -9.71
N LYS A 54 2.11 -17.77 -9.94
CA LYS A 54 1.47 -17.57 -11.22
C LYS A 54 0.47 -16.48 -10.97
N ASP A 55 0.66 -15.38 -11.68
CA ASP A 55 -0.38 -14.44 -12.02
C ASP A 55 -1.50 -15.27 -12.69
N ILE A 56 -2.37 -15.85 -11.86
CA ILE A 56 -3.54 -16.61 -12.33
C ILE A 56 -4.56 -15.54 -12.64
N GLU A 57 -4.85 -15.39 -13.93
CA GLU A 57 -5.86 -14.47 -14.41
C GLU A 57 -7.18 -14.67 -13.63
N GLY A 58 -7.72 -13.58 -13.08
CA GLY A 58 -8.91 -13.62 -12.23
C GLY A 58 -8.69 -14.01 -10.77
N ARG A 59 -7.45 -14.12 -10.30
CA ARG A 59 -7.10 -14.32 -8.88
C ARG A 59 -6.07 -13.29 -8.41
N ILE A 60 -6.03 -13.07 -7.11
CA ILE A 60 -5.06 -12.17 -6.46
C ILE A 60 -3.65 -12.78 -6.50
N ALA A 61 -2.65 -12.01 -6.91
CA ALA A 61 -1.23 -12.35 -6.89
C ALA A 61 -0.53 -11.76 -5.64
N ASP A 62 0.70 -12.20 -5.36
CA ASP A 62 1.49 -11.73 -4.21
C ASP A 62 1.91 -10.26 -4.31
N ASN A 63 2.04 -9.76 -5.54
CA ASN A 63 2.40 -8.38 -5.87
C ASN A 63 1.18 -7.51 -6.24
N THR A 64 -0.05 -8.01 -6.01
CA THR A 64 -1.27 -7.23 -6.25
C THR A 64 -1.26 -5.97 -5.38
N LEU A 65 -1.49 -4.82 -6.00
CA LEU A 65 -1.74 -3.56 -5.29
C LEU A 65 -3.16 -3.56 -4.73
N PHE A 66 -3.28 -3.49 -3.41
CA PHE A 66 -4.56 -3.38 -2.73
C PHE A 66 -4.84 -1.93 -2.35
N VAL A 67 -5.95 -1.39 -2.86
CA VAL A 67 -6.40 -0.02 -2.65
C VAL A 67 -7.72 -0.03 -1.91
N VAL A 68 -7.78 0.64 -0.76
CA VAL A 68 -8.99 0.80 0.04
C VAL A 68 -9.40 2.25 0.04
N ARG A 69 -10.63 2.54 -0.41
CA ARG A 69 -11.20 3.89 -0.43
C ARG A 69 -12.33 4.01 0.58
N LYS A 70 -12.22 5.01 1.47
CA LYS A 70 -13.23 5.34 2.47
C LYS A 70 -13.80 6.72 2.15
N TYR A 71 -15.08 6.78 1.81
CA TYR A 71 -15.79 8.01 1.50
C TYR A 71 -16.55 8.50 2.73
N PHE A 72 -16.36 9.74 3.15
CA PHE A 72 -16.97 10.29 4.37
C PHE A 72 -18.02 11.34 4.02
N LYS A 73 -19.29 11.09 4.35
CA LYS A 73 -20.40 12.02 4.01
C LYS A 73 -20.32 13.35 4.74
N GLY A 74 -19.76 13.38 5.96
CA GLY A 74 -19.72 14.58 6.79
C GLY A 74 -18.82 15.70 6.24
N CYS A 75 -17.77 15.35 5.51
CA CYS A 75 -16.83 16.32 4.91
C CYS A 75 -16.63 16.13 3.40
N GLY A 76 -17.19 15.09 2.79
CA GLY A 76 -16.97 14.74 1.39
C GLY A 76 -15.57 14.21 1.07
N HIS A 77 -14.71 14.02 2.09
CA HIS A 77 -13.35 13.53 1.88
C HIS A 77 -13.31 12.04 1.53
N VAL A 78 -12.26 11.69 0.78
CA VAL A 78 -11.89 10.30 0.47
C VAL A 78 -10.53 10.02 1.08
N ILE A 79 -10.46 8.97 1.90
CA ILE A 79 -9.18 8.43 2.38
C ILE A 79 -8.86 7.20 1.55
N GLU A 80 -7.71 7.23 0.88
CA GLU A 80 -7.20 6.14 0.06
C GLU A 80 -5.96 5.55 0.72
N GLU A 81 -6.03 4.26 1.06
CA GLU A 81 -4.91 3.49 1.58
C GLU A 81 -4.41 2.54 0.50
N LYS A 82 -3.11 2.60 0.18
CA LYS A 82 -2.46 1.73 -0.79
C LYS A 82 -1.44 0.85 -0.09
N LYS A 83 -1.55 -0.46 -0.29
CA LYS A 83 -0.60 -1.43 0.24
C LYS A 83 -0.50 -2.62 -0.68
N LEU A 84 0.56 -3.41 -0.54
CA LEU A 84 0.55 -4.75 -1.11
C LEU A 84 -0.53 -5.58 -0.42
N VAL A 85 -1.10 -6.50 -1.20
CA VAL A 85 -2.13 -7.37 -0.67
C VAL A 85 -1.59 -8.23 0.49
N PRO A 86 -2.34 -8.38 1.59
CA PRO A 86 -2.01 -9.35 2.63
C PRO A 86 -1.87 -10.77 2.06
N LYS A 87 -0.92 -11.54 2.60
CA LYS A 87 -0.66 -12.94 2.16
C LYS A 87 -1.91 -13.81 2.22
N GLU A 88 -2.80 -13.52 3.17
CA GLU A 88 -4.07 -14.23 3.37
C GLU A 88 -4.99 -14.15 2.16
N TYR A 89 -4.90 -13.08 1.34
CA TYR A 89 -5.80 -12.89 0.21
C TYR A 89 -5.20 -13.42 -1.10
N VAL A 90 -3.93 -13.80 -1.11
CA VAL A 90 -3.25 -14.31 -2.31
C VAL A 90 -3.92 -15.59 -2.76
N GLY A 91 -4.20 -15.68 -4.07
CA GLY A 91 -4.91 -16.78 -4.67
C GLY A 91 -6.42 -16.74 -4.44
N MET A 92 -7.00 -15.72 -3.80
CA MET A 92 -8.47 -15.58 -3.74
C MET A 92 -9.05 -15.21 -5.11
N SER A 93 -10.22 -15.76 -5.44
CA SER A 93 -11.03 -15.30 -6.58
C SER A 93 -11.82 -14.05 -6.21
N LYS A 94 -12.39 -13.37 -7.21
CA LYS A 94 -13.30 -12.23 -6.98
C LYS A 94 -14.47 -12.61 -6.06
N GLN A 95 -14.99 -13.83 -6.17
CA GLN A 95 -16.13 -14.28 -5.36
C GLN A 95 -15.71 -14.51 -3.90
N ASP A 96 -14.57 -15.15 -3.66
CA ASP A 96 -14.04 -15.35 -2.30
C ASP A 96 -13.80 -14.00 -1.62
N PHE A 97 -13.18 -13.07 -2.37
CA PHE A 97 -12.88 -11.73 -1.90
C PHE A 97 -14.16 -10.93 -1.59
N LYS A 98 -15.18 -11.02 -2.44
CA LYS A 98 -16.49 -10.38 -2.21
C LYS A 98 -17.17 -10.90 -0.94
N ASN A 99 -17.07 -12.19 -0.67
CA ASN A 99 -17.65 -12.78 0.54
C ASN A 99 -16.92 -12.30 1.80
N MET A 100 -15.59 -12.17 1.74
CA MET A 100 -14.77 -11.68 2.85
C MET A 100 -15.01 -10.19 3.16
N PHE A 101 -15.18 -9.37 2.12
CA PHE A 101 -15.41 -7.92 2.23
C PHE A 101 -16.89 -7.55 2.09
N ALA A 102 -17.76 -8.26 2.80
CA ALA A 102 -19.19 -7.97 2.80
C ALA A 102 -19.47 -6.50 3.23
N GLY A 103 -20.30 -5.81 2.47
CA GLY A 103 -20.61 -4.39 2.69
C GLY A 103 -19.59 -3.41 2.10
N TRP A 104 -18.55 -3.89 1.41
CA TRP A 104 -17.69 -3.09 0.54
C TRP A 104 -18.06 -3.31 -0.92
N GLU A 105 -17.90 -2.27 -1.73
CA GLU A 105 -17.99 -2.36 -3.18
C GLU A 105 -16.62 -2.72 -3.76
N ILE A 106 -16.61 -3.58 -4.77
CA ILE A 106 -15.39 -3.95 -5.51
C ILE A 106 -15.37 -3.13 -6.80
N ASP A 107 -14.73 -1.97 -6.75
CA ASP A 107 -14.57 -1.05 -7.88
C ASP A 107 -13.74 -1.70 -9.00
N ALA A 108 -12.71 -2.45 -8.63
CA ALA A 108 -11.87 -3.16 -9.58
C ALA A 108 -11.23 -4.42 -8.99
N PHE A 109 -11.05 -5.44 -9.83
CA PHE A 109 -10.44 -6.70 -9.43
C PHE A 109 -9.61 -7.29 -10.57
N SER A 110 -8.31 -7.43 -10.33
CA SER A 110 -7.36 -8.11 -11.21
C SER A 110 -6.22 -8.68 -10.37
N SER A 111 -5.34 -9.46 -11.01
CA SER A 111 -4.11 -9.92 -10.39
C SER A 111 -3.08 -8.82 -10.14
N LYS A 112 -3.20 -7.66 -10.79
CA LYS A 112 -2.30 -6.51 -10.59
C LYS A 112 -2.80 -5.54 -9.53
N TYR A 113 -4.11 -5.36 -9.45
CA TYR A 113 -4.73 -4.44 -8.51
C TYR A 113 -6.13 -4.90 -8.10
N VAL A 114 -6.45 -4.67 -6.83
CA VAL A 114 -7.79 -4.79 -6.27
C VAL A 114 -8.14 -3.46 -5.61
N VAL A 115 -9.28 -2.89 -5.97
CA VAL A 115 -9.78 -1.64 -5.44
C VAL A 115 -11.14 -1.90 -4.81
N ILE A 116 -11.27 -1.54 -3.54
CA ILE A 116 -12.55 -1.57 -2.83
C ILE A 116 -12.91 -0.20 -2.28
N SER A 117 -14.21 0.06 -2.21
CA SER A 117 -14.75 1.29 -1.65
C SER A 117 -15.86 1.03 -0.65
N ARG A 118 -16.01 1.96 0.30
CA ARG A 118 -17.16 2.01 1.19
C ARG A 118 -17.45 3.45 1.62
N VAL A 119 -18.73 3.73 1.80
CA VAL A 119 -19.23 5.00 2.33
C VAL A 119 -19.45 4.89 3.84
N PHE A 120 -18.97 5.89 4.55
CA PHE A 120 -19.10 6.06 6.00
C PHE A 120 -19.87 7.35 6.30
N ASP A 121 -20.75 7.28 7.28
CA ASP A 121 -21.39 8.47 7.85
C ASP A 121 -20.40 9.19 8.78
N GLY A 122 -20.56 10.51 8.93
CA GLY A 122 -19.68 11.34 9.75
C GLY A 122 -18.42 11.86 9.05
N PHE A 123 -17.52 12.44 9.84
CA PHE A 123 -16.30 13.10 9.39
C PHE A 123 -15.14 12.10 9.25
N CYS A 124 -14.16 12.41 8.40
CA CYS A 124 -12.93 11.62 8.32
C CYS A 124 -12.02 11.88 9.55
N PRO A 125 -11.04 11.02 9.86
CA PRO A 125 -10.12 11.16 10.99
C PRO A 125 -9.28 12.44 11.03
N ASN A 126 -9.25 13.22 9.95
CA ASN A 126 -8.44 14.43 9.83
C ASN A 126 -9.15 15.67 10.38
N HIS A 127 -10.17 15.51 11.21
CA HIS A 127 -10.96 16.62 11.75
C HIS A 127 -10.96 16.58 13.28
N PHE A 128 -11.16 17.75 13.87
CA PHE A 128 -11.38 17.90 15.30
C PHE A 128 -12.75 18.51 15.54
N ILE A 129 -13.28 18.28 16.72
CA ILE A 129 -14.56 18.81 17.17
C ILE A 129 -14.32 19.54 18.47
N ILE A 130 -14.60 20.85 18.50
CA ILE A 130 -14.61 21.62 19.72
C ILE A 130 -16.01 21.47 20.34
N SER A 131 -16.08 21.01 21.58
CA SER A 131 -17.35 20.79 22.29
C SER A 131 -17.14 20.88 23.81
N ILE A 132 -18.09 20.37 24.59
CA ILE A 132 -18.13 20.49 26.04
C ILE A 132 -17.78 19.13 26.68
N LYS A 133 -16.84 19.15 27.63
CA LYS A 133 -16.55 18.01 28.51
C LYS A 133 -16.34 18.53 29.93
N ASP A 134 -17.02 17.91 30.89
CA ASP A 134 -16.88 18.25 32.31
C ASP A 134 -17.03 19.76 32.58
N GLU A 135 -18.08 20.35 32.00
CA GLU A 135 -18.42 21.79 32.08
C GLU A 135 -17.34 22.74 31.54
N ARG A 136 -16.44 22.22 30.70
CA ARG A 136 -15.35 22.97 30.09
C ARG A 136 -15.31 22.81 28.59
N VAL A 137 -14.67 23.75 27.92
CA VAL A 137 -14.35 23.63 26.50
C VAL A 137 -13.33 22.50 26.31
N ALA A 138 -13.58 21.63 25.34
CA ALA A 138 -12.74 20.48 25.04
C ALA A 138 -12.61 20.28 23.53
N ILE A 139 -11.51 19.67 23.13
CA ILE A 139 -11.22 19.27 21.75
C ILE A 139 -11.32 17.74 21.69
N PHE A 140 -12.04 17.25 20.70
CA PHE A 140 -12.18 15.85 20.38
C PHE A 140 -11.61 15.56 18.99
N TYR A 141 -11.09 14.35 18.79
CA TYR A 141 -10.92 13.78 17.47
C TYR A 141 -12.29 13.47 16.86
N SER A 142 -12.43 13.67 15.55
CA SER A 142 -13.65 13.29 14.81
C SER A 142 -13.89 11.78 14.75
N GLN A 143 -12.83 10.99 14.92
CA GLN A 143 -12.87 9.54 15.06
C GLN A 143 -11.95 9.09 16.19
N PRO A 144 -12.21 7.93 16.82
CA PRO A 144 -11.37 7.45 17.91
C PRO A 144 -9.91 7.25 17.51
N VAL A 145 -9.00 7.70 18.37
CA VAL A 145 -7.56 7.42 18.34
C VAL A 145 -7.25 6.61 19.60
N ASP A 146 -6.68 5.42 19.43
CA ASP A 146 -6.43 4.46 20.52
C ASP A 146 -7.66 4.11 21.38
N GLY A 147 -8.86 4.22 20.79
CA GLY A 147 -10.13 3.92 21.44
C GLY A 147 -10.78 5.12 22.15
N ASP A 148 -10.17 6.31 22.14
CA ASP A 148 -10.71 7.53 22.74
C ASP A 148 -10.91 8.63 21.69
N THR A 149 -11.93 9.46 21.86
CA THR A 149 -12.13 10.66 21.05
C THR A 149 -11.64 11.92 21.74
N LEU A 150 -11.40 11.91 23.06
CA LEU A 150 -10.93 13.10 23.76
C LEU A 150 -9.48 13.42 23.40
N LYS A 151 -9.23 14.63 22.91
CA LYS A 151 -7.88 15.14 22.64
C LYS A 151 -7.35 16.01 23.78
N LEU A 152 -8.17 16.96 24.24
CA LEU A 152 -7.76 17.98 25.22
C LEU A 152 -8.99 18.53 25.96
N ILE A 153 -8.89 18.72 27.27
CA ILE A 153 -9.82 19.56 28.04
C ILE A 153 -9.08 20.84 28.39
N THR A 154 -9.67 22.00 28.08
CA THR A 154 -9.07 23.30 28.38
C THR A 154 -9.51 23.79 29.77
N PRO A 155 -8.87 24.82 30.35
CA PRO A 155 -9.32 25.40 31.62
C PRO A 155 -10.54 26.33 31.48
N ILE A 156 -11.04 26.57 30.26
CA ILE A 156 -12.14 27.51 30.00
C ILE A 156 -13.47 26.88 30.45
N SER A 157 -14.09 27.45 31.48
CA SER A 157 -15.42 27.06 31.96
C SER A 157 -16.50 27.58 31.01
N ILE A 158 -17.50 26.76 30.70
CA ILE A 158 -18.64 27.17 29.88
C ILE A 158 -19.50 28.25 30.55
N GLU A 159 -19.41 28.38 31.88
CA GLU A 159 -20.13 29.41 32.64
C GLU A 159 -19.60 30.83 32.35
N ASN A 160 -18.36 30.92 31.88
CA ASN A 160 -17.71 32.19 31.53
C ASN A 160 -17.97 32.59 30.07
N LEU A 161 -18.72 31.79 29.31
CA LEU A 161 -18.95 32.02 27.89
C LEU A 161 -20.35 32.61 27.64
N PRO A 162 -20.51 33.51 26.65
CA PRO A 162 -21.80 33.91 26.14
C PRO A 162 -22.68 32.71 25.76
N GLU A 163 -23.99 32.85 25.96
CA GLU A 163 -24.96 31.77 25.67
C GLU A 163 -24.86 31.26 24.23
N GLN A 164 -24.57 32.15 23.28
CA GLN A 164 -24.38 31.79 21.87
C GLN A 164 -23.21 30.81 21.68
N GLU A 165 -22.05 31.08 22.28
CA GLU A 165 -20.86 30.23 22.19
C GLU A 165 -21.11 28.87 22.83
N VAL A 166 -21.77 28.86 24.01
CA VAL A 166 -22.18 27.62 24.66
C VAL A 166 -23.10 26.80 23.76
N ASN A 167 -24.03 27.45 23.06
CA ASN A 167 -24.93 26.78 22.13
C ASN A 167 -24.22 26.23 20.89
N ASP A 168 -23.18 26.90 20.39
CA ASP A 168 -22.38 26.40 19.28
C ASP A 168 -21.47 25.23 19.70
N LEU A 169 -20.89 25.29 20.91
CA LEU A 169 -20.15 24.17 21.50
C LEU A 169 -21.03 22.94 21.75
N LYS A 170 -22.30 23.13 22.13
CA LYS A 170 -23.29 22.03 22.24
C LYS A 170 -23.60 21.37 20.91
N LYS A 171 -23.60 22.12 19.80
CA LYS A 171 -23.74 21.56 18.44
C LYS A 171 -22.46 20.84 17.99
N GLY A 172 -21.31 21.27 18.52
CA GLY A 172 -19.99 20.83 18.13
C GLY A 172 -19.47 21.64 16.94
N ILE A 173 -18.28 22.21 17.09
CA ILE A 173 -17.64 23.02 16.05
C ILE A 173 -16.57 22.16 15.38
N VAL A 174 -16.78 21.83 14.11
CA VAL A 174 -15.87 20.96 13.36
C VAL A 174 -14.80 21.80 12.67
N VAL A 175 -13.53 21.40 12.85
CA VAL A 175 -12.37 22.09 12.30
C VAL A 175 -11.41 21.13 11.62
N ASN A 176 -10.58 21.67 10.72
CA ASN A 176 -9.70 20.90 9.86
C ASN A 176 -8.35 20.55 10.49
N SER A 177 -7.96 21.25 11.56
CA SER A 177 -6.68 21.05 12.22
C SER A 177 -6.77 21.34 13.71
N PHE A 178 -5.80 20.83 14.46
CA PHE A 178 -5.71 21.13 15.88
C PHE A 178 -5.38 22.60 16.11
N GLU A 179 -4.56 23.19 15.24
CA GLU A 179 -4.19 24.60 15.26
C GLU A 179 -5.42 25.50 15.06
N ASP A 180 -6.33 25.14 14.15
CA ASP A 180 -7.58 25.88 13.97
C ASP A 180 -8.49 25.76 15.20
N ALA A 181 -8.49 24.59 15.88
CA ALA A 181 -9.20 24.44 17.14
C ALA A 181 -8.66 25.41 18.21
N ILE A 182 -7.34 25.49 18.34
CA ILE A 182 -6.69 26.38 19.31
C ILE A 182 -7.02 27.84 19.02
N LYS A 183 -6.93 28.30 17.77
CA LYS A 183 -7.27 29.69 17.39
C LYS A 183 -8.70 30.06 17.76
N ILE A 184 -9.67 29.19 17.46
CA ILE A 184 -11.08 29.43 17.82
C ILE A 184 -11.25 29.49 19.34
N ILE A 185 -10.51 28.66 20.07
CA ILE A 185 -10.56 28.63 21.53
C ILE A 185 -9.93 29.88 22.16
N GLU A 186 -8.88 30.44 21.56
CA GLU A 186 -8.25 31.69 22.01
C GLU A 186 -9.22 32.88 21.95
N ASP A 187 -10.15 32.86 20.99
CA ASP A 187 -11.20 33.89 20.87
C ASP A 187 -12.32 33.74 21.91
N PHE A 188 -12.50 32.55 22.52
CA PHE A 188 -13.58 32.32 23.50
C PHE A 188 -13.33 33.07 24.81
N GLY A 189 -14.35 33.79 25.28
CA GLY A 189 -14.29 34.56 26.53
C GLY A 189 -13.43 35.83 26.45
N SER A 190 -13.05 36.27 25.24
CA SER A 190 -12.44 37.58 24.97
C SER A 190 -13.45 38.72 24.93
#